data_AF-A0A964ZPI2-F1
#
_entry.id   AF-A0A964ZPI2-F1
#
_cell.length_a   1.000
_cell.length_b   1.000
_cell.length_c   1.000
_cell.angle_alpha   90.00
_cell.angle_beta   90.00
_cell.angle_gamma   90.00
#
_symmetry.space_group_name_H-M   'P 1'
#
loop_
_entity.id
_entity.type
_entity.pdbx_description
1 polymer ?
#
loop_
_entity_poly.entity_id
_entity_poly.type
_entity_poly.pdbx_seq_one_letter_code
_entity_poly.pdbx_strand_id
1 'polypeptide(L)'
;IDLNGQHGPKYDQDLVFGHGDLKSAFFLVDLLERYNYEGPKHFDYKPMRTESDDGVWASATANMRTYIILQERAKAFRADPRTAAALEKSGVNEFLQPTAAKGEGWKEIAGESFDVEAAGKRGYHYEELDQLALEYLIGVY
;
A
#
# COMPACT_ATOMS: atom_id res chain seq x y z
N ILE A 1 10.14 -12.56 3.42
CA ILE A 1 9.14 -11.77 4.19
C ILE A 1 8.13 -12.77 4.74
N ASP A 2 7.69 -12.58 5.98
CA ASP A 2 6.66 -13.43 6.60
C ASP A 2 5.31 -12.71 6.55
N LEU A 3 4.31 -13.38 5.99
CA LEU A 3 2.99 -12.83 5.71
C LEU A 3 1.93 -13.51 6.57
N ASN A 4 1.25 -12.74 7.41
CA ASN A 4 0.12 -13.18 8.23
C ASN A 4 -0.84 -12.00 8.51
N GLY A 5 -1.82 -12.20 9.39
CA GLY A 5 -2.79 -11.19 9.80
C GLY A 5 -2.80 -10.97 11.32
N GLN A 6 -3.04 -9.73 11.72
CA GLN A 6 -3.11 -9.28 13.11
C GLN A 6 -4.18 -8.18 13.27
N HIS A 7 -4.88 -8.14 14.41
CA HIS A 7 -5.76 -7.04 14.80
C HIS A 7 -5.16 -6.19 15.93
N GLY A 8 -4.20 -5.33 15.57
CA GLY A 8 -3.64 -4.31 16.45
C GLY A 8 -2.84 -4.89 17.64
N PRO A 9 -2.60 -4.07 18.68
CA PRO A 9 -1.74 -4.43 19.81
C PRO A 9 -2.44 -5.41 20.75
N LYS A 10 -2.15 -6.69 20.57
CA LYS A 10 -2.57 -7.80 21.44
C LYS A 10 -1.56 -8.95 21.27
N TYR A 11 -1.88 -10.13 21.80
CA TYR A 11 -1.08 -11.32 21.55
C TYR A 11 -0.93 -11.59 20.04
N ASP A 12 0.12 -12.31 19.69
CA ASP A 12 0.43 -12.69 18.31
C ASP A 12 -0.62 -13.69 17.79
N GLN A 13 -1.44 -13.25 16.83
CA GLN A 13 -2.62 -14.01 16.40
C GLN A 13 -2.33 -14.99 15.26
N ASP A 14 -1.30 -14.75 14.45
CA ASP A 14 -0.93 -15.58 13.30
C ASP A 14 -2.10 -15.88 12.35
N LEU A 15 -2.95 -14.90 12.06
CA LEU A 15 -4.09 -15.12 11.16
C LEU A 15 -3.61 -15.31 9.72
N VAL A 16 -4.48 -15.86 8.87
CA VAL A 16 -4.29 -15.85 7.41
C VAL A 16 -3.96 -14.44 6.92
N PHE A 17 -3.02 -14.32 5.99
CA PHE A 17 -2.64 -13.04 5.38
C PHE A 17 -3.89 -12.30 4.84
N GLY A 18 -4.02 -11.02 5.21
CA GLY A 18 -5.16 -10.17 4.85
C GLY A 18 -6.41 -10.34 5.72
N HIS A 19 -6.45 -11.29 6.66
CA HIS A 19 -7.58 -11.45 7.60
C HIS A 19 -7.44 -10.58 8.87
N GLY A 20 -6.38 -9.77 8.96
CA GLY A 20 -6.19 -8.75 9.99
C GLY A 20 -6.54 -7.35 9.47
N ASP A 21 -5.51 -6.53 9.22
CA ASP A 21 -5.65 -5.26 8.51
C ASP A 21 -5.60 -5.50 6.99
N LEU A 22 -6.79 -5.57 6.38
CA LEU A 22 -6.93 -5.81 4.94
C LEU A 22 -6.41 -4.66 4.08
N LYS A 23 -6.53 -3.41 4.54
CA LYS A 23 -6.08 -2.24 3.78
C LYS A 23 -4.55 -2.16 3.76
N SER A 24 -3.92 -2.46 4.89
CA SER A 24 -2.46 -2.60 4.96
C SER A 24 -1.96 -3.75 4.07
N ALA A 25 -2.62 -4.92 4.10
CA ALA A 25 -2.27 -6.04 3.23
C ALA A 25 -2.35 -5.68 1.74
N PHE A 26 -3.38 -4.92 1.32
CA PHE A 26 -3.51 -4.43 -0.05
C PHE A 26 -2.31 -3.57 -0.47
N PHE A 27 -1.94 -2.56 0.33
CA PHE A 27 -0.81 -1.69 0.01
C PHE A 27 0.55 -2.38 0.14
N LEU A 28 0.67 -3.40 1.00
CA LEU A 28 1.86 -4.25 1.04
C LEU A 28 2.02 -5.03 -0.26
N VAL A 29 0.95 -5.64 -0.77
CA VAL A 29 1.01 -6.33 -2.07
C VAL A 29 1.31 -5.35 -3.20
N ASP A 30 0.66 -4.19 -3.24
CA ASP A 30 0.99 -3.11 -4.20
C ASP A 30 2.49 -2.76 -4.17
N LEU A 31 3.06 -2.57 -2.98
CA LEU A 31 4.47 -2.25 -2.81
C LEU A 31 5.37 -3.38 -3.33
N LEU A 32 5.15 -4.60 -2.85
CA LEU A 32 6.01 -5.74 -3.18
C LEU A 32 6.01 -6.05 -4.68
N GLU A 33 4.86 -5.94 -5.33
CA GLU A 33 4.69 -6.23 -6.76
C GLU A 33 5.25 -5.10 -7.63
N ARG A 34 4.99 -3.82 -7.29
CA ARG A 34 5.54 -2.68 -8.05
C ARG A 34 7.05 -2.61 -8.04
N TYR A 35 7.68 -3.00 -6.93
CA TYR A 35 9.14 -2.99 -6.80
C TYR A 35 9.76 -4.37 -7.07
N ASN A 36 8.99 -5.30 -7.64
CA ASN A 36 9.46 -6.63 -8.04
C ASN A 36 10.29 -7.34 -6.96
N TYR A 37 9.78 -7.41 -5.73
CA TYR A 37 10.46 -8.14 -4.66
C TYR A 37 10.60 -9.62 -5.04
N GLU A 38 11.84 -10.06 -5.30
CA GLU A 38 12.15 -11.41 -5.81
C GLU A 38 12.23 -12.48 -4.71
N GLY A 39 12.20 -12.09 -3.43
CA GLY A 39 12.25 -13.04 -2.33
C GLY A 39 10.95 -13.85 -2.15
N PRO A 40 10.97 -14.94 -1.38
CA PRO A 40 9.79 -15.75 -1.13
C PRO A 40 8.66 -14.96 -0.45
N LYS A 41 7.42 -15.22 -0.87
CA LYS A 41 6.19 -14.82 -0.16
C LYS A 41 5.84 -15.92 0.85
N HIS A 42 6.58 -15.95 1.95
CA HIS A 42 6.43 -16.97 2.98
C HIS A 42 5.23 -16.63 3.88
N PHE A 43 4.39 -17.62 4.17
CA PHE A 43 3.22 -17.47 5.05
C PHE A 43 3.52 -18.14 6.40
N ASP A 44 3.88 -17.34 7.40
CA ASP A 44 4.08 -17.79 8.78
C ASP A 44 2.81 -17.49 9.58
N TYR A 45 1.89 -18.44 9.59
CA TYR A 45 0.56 -18.28 10.16
C TYR A 45 0.08 -19.59 10.82
N LYS A 46 -1.01 -19.52 11.58
CA LYS A 46 -1.65 -20.66 12.22
C LYS A 46 -3.10 -20.80 11.74
N PRO A 47 -3.53 -21.99 11.28
CA PRO A 47 -4.94 -22.31 11.19
C PRO A 47 -5.62 -22.05 12.54
N MET A 48 -6.86 -21.56 12.52
CA MET A 48 -7.57 -21.25 13.76
C MET A 48 -7.74 -22.53 14.59
N ARG A 49 -7.59 -22.42 15.92
CA ARG A 49 -7.70 -23.57 16.85
C ARG A 49 -9.04 -24.33 16.74
N THR A 50 -10.06 -23.69 16.18
CA THR A 50 -11.40 -24.26 15.96
C THR A 50 -11.49 -25.18 14.74
N GLU A 51 -10.50 -25.16 13.86
CA GLU A 51 -10.54 -25.88 12.58
C GLU A 51 -10.21 -27.36 12.74
N SER A 52 -10.72 -28.16 11.80
CA SER A 52 -10.29 -29.54 11.53
C SER A 52 -9.16 -29.57 10.49
N ASP A 53 -8.65 -30.75 10.14
CA ASP A 53 -7.64 -30.94 9.09
C ASP A 53 -8.08 -30.34 7.74
N ASP A 54 -9.36 -30.43 7.38
CA ASP A 54 -9.89 -29.79 6.17
C ASP A 54 -9.75 -28.27 6.22
N GLY A 55 -9.98 -27.69 7.41
CA GLY A 55 -9.82 -26.25 7.65
C GLY A 55 -8.36 -25.79 7.58
N VAL A 56 -7.39 -26.64 7.95
CA VAL A 56 -5.94 -26.37 7.79
C VAL A 56 -5.58 -26.18 6.31
N TRP A 57 -6.04 -27.08 5.44
CA TRP A 57 -5.79 -26.97 4.00
C TRP A 57 -6.56 -25.81 3.36
N ALA A 58 -7.77 -25.53 3.85
CA ALA A 58 -8.54 -24.37 3.43
C ALA A 58 -7.83 -23.05 3.79
N SER A 59 -7.27 -22.92 5.00
CA SER A 59 -6.56 -21.71 5.42
C SER A 59 -5.22 -21.53 4.70
N ALA A 60 -4.53 -22.64 4.35
CA ALA A 60 -3.33 -22.57 3.53
C ALA A 60 -3.65 -22.03 2.12
N THR A 61 -4.75 -22.53 1.54
CA THR A 61 -5.28 -22.03 0.26
C THR A 61 -5.71 -20.56 0.36
N ALA A 62 -6.33 -20.16 1.46
CA ALA A 62 -6.79 -18.79 1.68
C ALA A 62 -5.64 -17.77 1.64
N ASN A 63 -4.47 -18.07 2.23
CA ASN A 63 -3.29 -17.20 2.16
C ASN A 63 -2.90 -16.87 0.70
N MET A 64 -2.73 -17.90 -0.12
CA MET A 64 -2.36 -17.74 -1.53
C MET A 64 -3.45 -17.00 -2.32
N ARG A 65 -4.72 -17.37 -2.11
CA ARG A 65 -5.85 -16.73 -2.79
C ARG A 65 -5.95 -15.25 -2.44
N THR A 66 -5.83 -14.89 -1.16
CA THR A 66 -5.89 -13.50 -0.73
C THR A 66 -4.76 -12.69 -1.36
N TYR A 67 -3.51 -13.22 -1.37
CA TYR A 67 -2.40 -12.54 -2.04
C TYR A 67 -2.67 -12.28 -3.53
N ILE A 68 -3.11 -13.31 -4.28
CA ILE A 68 -3.40 -13.21 -5.71
C ILE A 68 -4.52 -12.19 -6.00
N ILE A 69 -5.60 -12.21 -5.21
CA ILE A 69 -6.71 -11.26 -5.35
C ILE A 69 -6.22 -9.82 -5.10
N LEU A 70 -5.42 -9.60 -4.06
CA LEU A 70 -4.86 -8.29 -3.76
C LEU A 70 -3.87 -7.83 -4.84
N GLN A 71 -3.09 -8.74 -5.42
CA GLN A 71 -2.18 -8.46 -6.53
C GLN A 71 -2.95 -8.00 -7.78
N GLU A 72 -4.02 -8.70 -8.13
CA GLU A 72 -4.88 -8.33 -9.26
C GLU A 72 -5.49 -6.93 -9.06
N ARG A 73 -6.05 -6.68 -7.87
CA ARG A 73 -6.65 -5.38 -7.52
C ARG A 73 -5.63 -4.25 -7.50
N ALA A 74 -4.45 -4.48 -6.93
CA ALA A 74 -3.37 -3.49 -6.90
C ALA A 74 -2.88 -3.15 -8.31
N LYS A 75 -2.74 -4.15 -9.17
CA LYS A 75 -2.40 -3.94 -10.59
C LYS A 75 -3.48 -3.12 -11.31
N ALA A 76 -4.76 -3.43 -11.10
CA ALA A 76 -5.86 -2.69 -11.70
C ALA A 76 -5.91 -1.24 -11.18
N PHE A 77 -5.76 -1.03 -9.87
CA PHE A 77 -5.69 0.29 -9.25
C PHE A 77 -4.61 1.16 -9.88
N ARG A 78 -3.41 0.63 -10.10
CA ARG A 78 -2.29 1.35 -10.71
C ARG A 78 -2.43 1.58 -12.21
N ALA A 79 -3.22 0.76 -12.90
CA ALA A 79 -3.49 0.91 -14.32
C ALA A 79 -4.60 1.93 -14.63
N ASP A 80 -5.37 2.36 -13.62
CA ASP A 80 -6.47 3.32 -13.80
C ASP A 80 -5.96 4.74 -14.07
N PRO A 81 -6.39 5.40 -15.17
CA PRO A 81 -6.11 6.81 -15.41
C PRO A 81 -6.58 7.75 -14.28
N ARG A 82 -7.67 7.40 -13.56
CA ARG A 82 -8.16 8.15 -12.39
C ARG A 82 -7.13 8.13 -11.26
N THR A 83 -6.53 6.96 -10.99
CA THR A 83 -5.47 6.81 -9.99
C THR A 83 -4.24 7.61 -10.39
N ALA A 84 -3.82 7.55 -11.66
CA ALA A 84 -2.68 8.33 -12.14
C ALA A 84 -2.91 9.84 -11.96
N ALA A 85 -4.10 10.33 -12.30
CA ALA A 85 -4.48 11.73 -12.11
C ALA A 85 -4.51 12.15 -10.62
N ALA A 86 -5.04 11.29 -9.75
CA ALA A 86 -5.08 11.55 -8.31
C ALA A 86 -3.67 11.59 -7.70
N LEU A 87 -2.77 10.67 -8.08
CA LEU A 87 -1.38 10.66 -7.63
C LEU A 87 -0.62 11.93 -8.00
N GLU A 88 -0.82 12.42 -9.22
CA GLU A 88 -0.21 13.67 -9.70
C GLU A 88 -0.73 14.88 -8.92
N LYS A 89 -2.06 14.97 -8.78
CA LYS A 89 -2.73 16.04 -8.02
C LYS A 89 -2.28 16.07 -6.54
N SER A 90 -2.02 14.89 -5.97
CA SER A 90 -1.50 14.72 -4.61
C SER A 90 0.01 14.97 -4.46
N GLY A 91 0.74 15.27 -5.54
CA GLY A 91 2.18 15.54 -5.49
C GLY A 91 3.03 14.32 -5.13
N VAL A 92 2.50 13.10 -5.23
CA VAL A 92 3.24 11.87 -4.88
C VAL A 92 4.45 11.68 -5.80
N ASN A 93 4.33 12.04 -7.07
CA ASN A 93 5.43 11.96 -8.03
C ASN A 93 6.48 13.08 -7.82
N GLU A 94 6.06 14.23 -7.29
CA GLU A 94 6.93 15.37 -6.98
C GLU A 94 7.96 14.98 -5.90
N PHE A 95 7.57 14.12 -4.95
CA PHE A 95 8.45 13.58 -3.92
C PHE A 95 9.64 12.77 -4.47
N LEU A 96 9.55 12.25 -5.70
CA LEU A 96 10.65 11.52 -6.34
C LEU A 96 11.74 12.46 -6.89
N GLN A 97 11.48 13.76 -6.96
CA GLN A 97 12.44 14.74 -7.42
C GLN A 97 13.38 15.17 -6.28
N PRO A 98 14.70 15.28 -6.54
CA PRO A 98 15.61 15.89 -5.58
C PRO A 98 15.15 17.31 -5.23
N THR A 99 15.17 17.66 -3.94
CA THR A 99 14.82 19.01 -3.48
C THR A 99 15.77 20.07 -4.02
N ALA A 100 17.06 19.76 -4.12
CA ALA A 100 18.08 20.63 -4.71
C ALA A 100 18.43 20.18 -6.13
N ALA A 101 18.63 21.14 -7.02
CA ALA A 101 19.09 20.87 -8.37
C ALA A 101 20.53 20.30 -8.37
N LYS A 102 20.91 19.65 -9.47
CA LYS A 102 22.25 19.07 -9.60
C LYS A 102 23.33 20.17 -9.54
N GLY A 103 24.17 20.09 -8.51
CA GLY A 103 25.27 21.05 -8.30
C GLY A 103 24.87 22.30 -7.51
N GLU A 104 23.61 22.39 -7.10
CA GLU A 104 23.13 23.44 -6.20
C GLU A 104 23.59 23.18 -4.77
N GLY A 105 24.13 24.21 -4.12
CA GLY A 105 24.54 24.19 -2.72
C GLY A 105 23.63 25.06 -1.86
N TRP A 106 23.92 25.09 -0.56
CA TRP A 106 23.11 25.87 0.38
C TRP A 106 23.18 27.39 0.14
N LYS A 107 24.25 27.90 -0.48
CA LYS A 107 24.44 29.33 -0.72
C LYS A 107 23.49 29.85 -1.79
N GLU A 108 23.22 29.01 -2.78
CA GLU A 108 22.29 29.26 -3.87
C GLU A 108 20.85 29.29 -3.35
N ILE A 109 20.51 28.38 -2.42
CA ILE A 109 19.16 28.24 -1.85
C ILE A 109 18.85 29.27 -0.76
N ALA A 110 19.84 29.65 0.05
CA ALA A 110 19.65 30.46 1.27
C ALA A 110 19.06 31.87 1.02
N GLY A 111 19.07 32.35 -0.23
CA GLY A 111 18.52 33.66 -0.60
C GLY A 111 17.11 33.63 -1.18
N GLU A 112 16.50 32.46 -1.34
CA GLU A 112 15.16 32.34 -1.95
C GLU A 112 14.07 32.83 -1.00
N SER A 113 13.09 33.56 -1.56
CA SER A 113 11.86 33.91 -0.85
C SER A 113 10.72 32.99 -1.29
N PHE A 114 10.03 32.40 -0.32
CA PHE A 114 8.91 31.50 -0.54
C PHE A 114 7.69 31.96 0.25
N ASP A 115 6.55 32.08 -0.44
CA ASP A 115 5.29 32.46 0.20
C ASP A 115 4.62 31.24 0.84
N VAL A 116 4.91 31.02 2.13
CA VAL A 116 4.35 29.94 2.92
C VAL A 116 2.83 30.04 3.09
N GLU A 117 2.28 31.25 3.10
CA GLU A 117 0.84 31.48 3.30
C GLU A 117 0.04 31.16 2.03
N ALA A 118 0.59 31.49 0.86
CA ALA A 118 0.01 31.04 -0.40
C ALA A 118 0.14 29.51 -0.56
N ALA A 119 1.31 28.93 -0.23
CA ALA A 119 1.54 27.50 -0.35
C ALA A 119 0.64 26.66 0.57
N GLY A 120 0.38 27.13 1.80
CA GLY A 120 -0.48 26.46 2.77
C GLY A 120 -1.95 26.33 2.34
N LYS A 121 -2.39 27.09 1.33
CA LYS A 121 -3.74 26.98 0.76
C LYS A 121 -3.89 25.78 -0.20
N ARG A 122 -2.80 25.12 -0.58
CA ARG A 122 -2.82 23.94 -1.46
C ARG A 122 -3.52 22.77 -0.78
N GLY A 123 -4.54 22.20 -1.42
CA GLY A 123 -5.10 20.91 -1.06
C GLY A 123 -4.29 19.76 -1.67
N TYR A 124 -4.08 18.67 -0.92
CA TYR A 124 -3.34 17.49 -1.39
C TYR A 124 -4.26 16.37 -1.91
N HIS A 125 -5.58 16.51 -1.77
CA HIS A 125 -6.56 15.60 -2.39
C HIS A 125 -6.40 14.11 -2.01
N TYR A 126 -5.83 13.81 -0.84
CA TYR A 126 -5.60 12.43 -0.41
C TYR A 126 -6.90 11.63 -0.22
N GLU A 127 -7.99 12.27 0.18
CA GLU A 127 -9.30 11.60 0.31
C GLU A 127 -9.81 11.03 -1.02
N GLU A 128 -9.55 11.72 -2.14
CA GLU A 128 -9.91 11.25 -3.48
C GLU A 128 -9.08 10.03 -3.87
N LEU A 129 -7.77 10.07 -3.61
CA LEU A 129 -6.85 8.96 -3.87
C LEU A 129 -7.15 7.74 -2.98
N ASP A 130 -7.43 7.96 -1.70
CA ASP A 130 -7.71 6.90 -0.73
C ASP A 130 -9.04 6.20 -1.04
N GLN A 131 -10.06 6.97 -1.44
CA GLN A 131 -11.34 6.41 -1.86
C GLN A 131 -11.19 5.55 -3.12
N LEU A 132 -10.41 5.99 -4.12
CA LEU A 132 -10.11 5.15 -5.29
C LEU A 132 -9.44 3.84 -4.86
N ALA A 133 -8.44 3.89 -3.99
CA ALA A 133 -7.79 2.67 -3.49
C ALA A 133 -8.80 1.73 -2.79
N LEU A 134 -9.73 2.28 -2.01
CA LEU A 134 -10.79 1.52 -1.36
C LEU A 134 -11.74 0.87 -2.37
N GLU A 135 -12.17 1.58 -3.42
CA GLU A 135 -13.05 1.05 -4.47
C GLU A 135 -12.43 -0.18 -5.16
N TYR A 136 -11.13 -0.11 -5.45
CA TYR A 136 -10.37 -1.25 -5.97
C TYR A 136 -10.27 -2.39 -4.97
N LEU A 137 -10.02 -2.09 -3.69
CA LEU A 137 -9.92 -3.07 -2.63
C LEU A 137 -11.24 -3.83 -2.42
N ILE A 138 -12.39 -3.15 -2.44
CA ILE A 138 -13.71 -3.76 -2.22
C ILE A 138 -14.37 -4.27 -3.51
N GLY A 139 -13.82 -3.96 -4.68
CA GLY A 139 -14.23 -4.53 -5.97
C GLY A 139 -15.42 -3.81 -6.64
N VAL A 140 -15.49 -2.49 -6.53
CA VAL A 140 -16.58 -1.65 -7.10
C VAL A 140 -16.08 -0.61 -8.12
N TYR A 141 -14.94 -0.89 -8.77
CA TYR A 141 -14.17 0.05 -9.58
C TYR A 141 -14.47 0.04 -11.07
#